data_AF-A0A381Y820-F1
#
_entry.id   AF-A0A381Y820-F1
#
_cell.length_a   1.000
_cell.length_b   1.000
_cell.length_c   1.000
_cell.angle_alpha   90.00
_cell.angle_beta   90.00
_cell.angle_gamma   90.00
#
_symmetry.space_group_name_H-M   'P 1'
#
loop_
_entity.id
_entity.type
_entity.pdbx_description
1 polymer ?
#
loop_
_entity_poly.entity_id
_entity_poly.type
_entity_poly.pdbx_seq_one_letter_code
_entity_poly.pdbx_strand_id
1 'polypeptide(L)'
;DGLIMPTGDMRTFNMLQYTDYAVTIPGKIYNGSFSLFMNLETWNSLSRTDQQAILSVSGETFAHHARAWDESDRLAIEEMGHRGIERSIASEPFLDELRARLASIDDTWIRETDRRGVNGRAALDYFRTEARRIATSLETLE
;
A
#
# COMPACT_ATOMS: atom_id res chain seq x y z
N ASP A 1 -22.48 -1.17 9.04
CA ASP A 1 -21.92 -1.27 7.68
C ASP A 1 -20.77 -0.28 7.52
N GLY A 2 -19.80 -0.57 6.65
CA GLY A 2 -18.57 0.21 6.54
C GLY A 2 -17.68 -0.19 5.36
N LEU A 3 -16.49 0.40 5.31
CA LEU A 3 -15.52 0.29 4.23
C LEU A 3 -14.12 0.07 4.80
N ILE A 4 -13.30 -0.71 4.09
CA ILE A 4 -11.86 -0.78 4.31
C ILE A 4 -11.20 0.05 3.20
N MET A 5 -10.56 1.17 3.55
CA MET A 5 -9.96 2.11 2.59
C MET A 5 -8.76 2.84 3.22
N PRO A 6 -7.78 3.33 2.42
CA PRO A 6 -6.74 4.21 2.93
C PRO A 6 -7.35 5.49 3.51
N THR A 7 -6.72 6.02 4.55
CA THR A 7 -7.27 7.14 5.32
C THR A 7 -7.39 8.41 4.47
N GLY A 8 -6.38 8.70 3.65
CA GLY A 8 -6.34 9.84 2.75
C GLY A 8 -7.48 9.83 1.72
N ASP A 9 -7.83 8.65 1.23
CA ASP A 9 -8.94 8.48 0.28
C ASP A 9 -10.30 8.82 0.91
N MET A 10 -10.45 8.62 2.23
CA MET A 10 -11.69 9.00 2.93
C MET A 10 -11.93 10.51 2.84
N ARG A 11 -10.85 11.29 2.85
CA ARG A 11 -10.91 12.73 2.65
C ARG A 11 -11.16 13.06 1.17
N THR A 12 -10.39 12.46 0.26
CA THR A 12 -10.50 12.68 -1.19
C THR A 12 -11.91 12.43 -1.72
N PHE A 13 -12.55 11.37 -1.25
CA PHE A 13 -13.91 11.00 -1.67
C PHE A 13 -15.02 11.58 -0.77
N ASN A 14 -14.68 12.50 0.15
CA ASN A 14 -15.64 13.16 1.04
C ASN A 14 -16.46 12.16 1.90
N MET A 15 -15.82 11.08 2.34
CA MET A 15 -16.43 10.02 3.16
C MET A 15 -16.41 10.34 4.65
N LEU A 16 -15.52 11.23 5.10
CA LEU A 16 -15.39 11.59 6.52
C LEU A 16 -16.69 12.14 7.13
N GLN A 17 -17.52 12.84 6.35
CA GLN A 17 -18.81 13.36 6.83
C GLN A 17 -19.86 12.28 7.14
N TYR A 18 -19.63 11.04 6.66
CA TYR A 18 -20.51 9.89 6.86
C TYR A 18 -19.89 8.84 7.78
N THR A 19 -18.77 9.17 8.43
CA THR A 19 -18.01 8.23 9.25
C THR A 19 -18.06 8.66 10.70
N ASP A 20 -18.60 7.80 11.56
CA ASP A 20 -18.61 8.02 13.01
C ASP A 20 -17.41 7.35 13.71
N TYR A 21 -16.96 6.20 13.19
CA TYR A 21 -15.91 5.37 13.80
C TYR A 21 -14.82 5.01 12.79
N ALA A 22 -13.56 5.04 13.22
CA ALA A 22 -12.42 4.57 12.43
C ALA A 22 -11.48 3.68 13.27
N VAL A 23 -11.20 2.48 12.77
CA VAL A 23 -10.30 1.52 13.43
C VAL A 23 -8.99 1.41 12.64
N THR A 24 -7.89 1.82 13.24
CA THR A 24 -6.55 1.66 12.68
C THR A 24 -6.02 0.26 12.95
N ILE A 25 -5.57 -0.43 11.88
CA ILE A 25 -4.87 -1.71 11.97
C ILE A 25 -3.37 -1.46 11.87
N PRO A 26 -2.57 -1.72 12.92
CA PRO A 26 -1.12 -1.66 12.84
C PRO A 26 -0.60 -2.57 11.72
N GLY A 27 0.27 -2.04 10.86
CA GLY A 27 0.76 -2.75 9.67
C GLY A 27 -0.19 -2.76 8.46
N LYS A 28 -1.37 -2.13 8.56
CA LYS A 28 -2.46 -2.10 7.57
C LYS A 28 -3.05 -3.51 7.30
N ILE A 29 -4.35 -3.57 7.00
CA ILE A 29 -5.03 -4.85 6.69
C ILE A 29 -4.84 -5.28 5.22
N TYR A 30 -4.57 -4.33 4.33
CA TYR A 30 -4.26 -4.58 2.92
C TYR A 30 -3.42 -3.41 2.37
N ASN A 31 -2.88 -3.60 1.16
CA ASN A 31 -2.30 -2.52 0.38
C ASN A 31 -2.77 -2.61 -1.09
N GLY A 32 -2.90 -1.47 -1.75
CA GLY A 32 -3.13 -1.39 -3.20
C GLY A 32 -1.79 -1.40 -3.95
N SER A 33 -1.73 -2.06 -5.10
CA SER A 33 -0.59 -1.96 -6.03
C SER A 33 -1.05 -1.30 -7.31
N PHE A 34 -0.36 -0.24 -7.71
CA PHE A 34 -0.60 0.48 -8.96
C PHE A 34 0.58 0.26 -9.90
N SER A 35 0.28 -0.01 -11.16
CA SER A 35 1.31 -0.15 -12.20
C SER A 35 1.18 1.00 -13.17
N LEU A 36 2.28 1.70 -13.40
CA LEU A 36 2.42 2.63 -14.52
C LEU A 36 2.98 1.86 -15.71
N PHE A 37 2.28 1.87 -16.83
CA PHE A 37 2.71 1.25 -18.06
C PHE A 37 2.57 2.22 -19.23
N MET A 38 3.36 2.00 -20.28
CA MET A 38 3.33 2.79 -21.50
C MET A 38 2.94 1.88 -22.67
N ASN A 39 2.19 2.43 -23.63
CA ASN A 39 1.93 1.73 -24.89
C ASN A 39 3.25 1.41 -25.61
N LEU A 40 3.39 0.18 -26.11
CA LEU A 40 4.65 -0.30 -26.68
C LEU A 40 4.99 0.35 -28.03
N GLU A 41 3.99 0.67 -28.86
CA GLU A 41 4.22 1.38 -30.12
C GLU A 41 4.72 2.80 -29.86
N THR A 42 4.07 3.50 -28.91
CA THR A 42 4.53 4.82 -28.45
C THR A 42 5.96 4.73 -27.93
N TRP A 43 6.25 3.77 -27.04
CA TRP A 43 7.59 3.55 -26.49
C TRP A 43 8.65 3.36 -27.58
N ASN A 44 8.36 2.52 -28.58
CA ASN A 44 9.28 2.21 -29.67
C ASN A 44 9.46 3.38 -30.66
N SER A 45 8.54 4.34 -30.69
CA SER A 45 8.66 5.55 -31.51
C SER A 45 9.56 6.63 -30.90
N LEU A 46 9.86 6.54 -29.60
CA LEU A 46 10.68 7.51 -28.90
C LEU A 46 12.18 7.38 -29.26
N SER A 47 12.90 8.49 -29.16
CA SER A 47 14.36 8.46 -29.28
C SER A 47 14.98 7.65 -28.14
N ARG A 48 16.20 7.12 -28.34
CA ARG A 48 16.93 6.44 -27.25
C ARG A 48 17.15 7.37 -26.05
N THR A 49 17.40 8.65 -26.29
CA THR A 49 17.58 9.64 -25.22
C THR A 49 16.33 9.75 -24.35
N ASP A 50 15.14 9.85 -24.97
CA ASP A 50 13.87 9.97 -24.25
C ASP A 50 13.50 8.68 -23.53
N GLN A 51 13.75 7.52 -24.16
CA GLN A 51 13.59 6.23 -23.49
C GLN A 51 14.44 6.14 -22.22
N GLN A 52 15.72 6.55 -22.28
CA GLN A 52 16.59 6.55 -21.09
C GLN A 52 16.12 7.55 -20.04
N ALA A 53 15.64 8.73 -20.45
CA ALA A 53 15.10 9.74 -19.53
C ALA A 53 13.83 9.23 -18.81
N ILE A 54 12.97 8.48 -19.50
CA ILE A 54 11.78 7.87 -18.88
C ILE A 54 12.20 6.77 -17.91
N LEU A 55 13.15 5.90 -18.30
CA LEU A 55 13.62 4.82 -17.43
C LEU A 55 14.30 5.36 -16.17
N SER A 56 15.01 6.49 -16.25
CA SER A 56 15.69 7.07 -15.08
C SER A 56 14.74 7.56 -14.00
N VAL A 57 13.49 7.91 -14.37
CA VAL A 57 12.43 8.32 -13.44
C VAL A 57 11.38 7.23 -13.20
N SER A 58 11.56 6.03 -13.75
CA SER A 58 10.66 4.89 -13.60
C SER A 58 11.11 3.96 -12.44
N GLY A 59 10.48 2.80 -12.30
CA GLY A 59 10.90 1.76 -11.35
C GLY A 59 10.88 2.24 -9.90
N GLU A 60 11.96 1.99 -9.17
CA GLU A 60 12.09 2.36 -7.75
C GLU A 60 12.05 3.88 -7.53
N THR A 61 12.67 4.66 -8.43
CA THR A 61 12.59 6.13 -8.39
C THR A 61 11.13 6.60 -8.43
N PHE A 62 10.34 6.02 -9.34
CA PHE A 62 8.90 6.32 -9.39
C PHE A 62 8.17 5.87 -8.13
N ALA A 63 8.47 4.67 -7.62
CA ALA A 63 7.83 4.12 -6.44
C ALA A 63 8.00 5.00 -5.20
N HIS A 64 9.13 5.71 -5.06
CA HIS A 64 9.34 6.65 -3.95
C HIS A 64 8.37 7.84 -3.96
N HIS A 65 7.82 8.23 -5.12
CA HIS A 65 6.81 9.29 -5.18
C HIS A 65 5.47 8.89 -4.55
N ALA A 66 5.24 7.59 -4.28
CA ALA A 66 4.10 7.11 -3.51
C ALA A 66 4.01 7.69 -2.09
N ARG A 67 5.12 8.24 -1.54
CA ARG A 67 5.12 8.99 -0.27
C ARG A 67 4.12 10.16 -0.26
N ALA A 68 3.71 10.64 -1.43
CA ALA A 68 2.64 11.64 -1.53
C ALA A 68 1.32 11.17 -0.88
N TRP A 69 1.06 9.86 -0.80
CA TRP A 69 -0.12 9.34 -0.11
C TRP A 69 -0.03 9.45 1.42
N ASP A 70 1.17 9.39 2.00
CA ASP A 70 1.35 9.48 3.45
C ASP A 70 0.93 10.86 3.98
N GLU A 71 1.19 11.93 3.22
CA GLU A 71 0.72 13.27 3.57
C GLU A 71 -0.81 13.39 3.47
N SER A 72 -1.43 12.70 2.50
CA SER A 72 -2.89 12.63 2.40
C SER A 72 -3.51 11.91 3.60
N ASP A 73 -2.90 10.80 4.02
CA ASP A 73 -3.29 10.05 5.22
C ASP A 73 -3.20 10.95 6.47
N ARG A 74 -2.11 11.72 6.62
CA ARG A 74 -1.91 12.66 7.75
C ARG A 74 -3.01 13.73 7.81
N LEU A 75 -3.31 14.37 6.68
CA LEU A 75 -4.34 15.40 6.59
C LEU A 75 -5.74 14.85 6.90
N ALA A 76 -6.03 13.62 6.45
CA ALA A 76 -7.29 12.98 6.75
C ALA A 76 -7.44 12.65 8.25
N ILE A 77 -6.36 12.21 8.91
CA ILE A 77 -6.35 11.97 10.36
C ILE A 77 -6.59 13.27 11.15
N GLU A 78 -6.00 14.38 10.74
CA GLU A 78 -6.21 15.70 11.33
C GLU A 78 -7.68 16.12 11.20
N GLU A 79 -8.26 15.98 10.00
CA GLU A 79 -9.66 16.32 9.73
C GLU A 79 -10.65 15.42 10.52
N MET A 80 -10.34 14.13 10.69
CA MET A 80 -11.12 13.25 11.56
C MET A 80 -11.19 13.79 12.99
N GLY A 81 -10.08 14.31 13.51
CA GLY A 81 -10.03 14.93 14.84
C GLY A 81 -10.94 16.16 14.96
N HIS A 82 -10.93 17.03 13.95
CA HIS A 82 -11.80 18.21 13.91
C HIS A 82 -13.29 17.87 13.83
N ARG A 83 -13.63 16.75 13.18
CA ARG A 83 -15.02 16.28 13.02
C ARG A 83 -15.53 15.49 14.23
N GLY A 84 -14.67 15.12 15.17
CA GLY A 84 -15.04 14.32 16.33
C GLY A 84 -15.27 12.84 16.01
N ILE A 85 -14.64 12.32 14.96
CA ILE A 85 -14.72 10.90 14.60
C ILE A 85 -14.02 10.07 15.68
N GLU A 86 -14.68 9.03 16.19
CA GLU A 86 -14.11 8.15 17.21
C GLU A 86 -13.07 7.22 16.58
N ARG A 87 -11.80 7.43 16.93
CA ARG A 87 -10.69 6.63 16.40
C ARG A 87 -10.16 5.68 17.45
N SER A 88 -9.98 4.42 17.08
CA SER A 88 -9.35 3.40 17.90
C SER A 88 -8.22 2.70 17.14
N ILE A 89 -7.30 2.09 17.88
CA ILE A 89 -6.29 1.17 17.33
C ILE A 89 -6.76 -0.25 17.66
N ALA A 90 -6.68 -1.16 16.70
CA ALA A 90 -7.00 -2.55 16.92
C ALA A 90 -6.11 -3.17 18.01
N SER A 91 -6.73 -3.82 18.98
CA SER A 91 -6.05 -4.53 20.06
C SER A 91 -5.34 -5.79 19.57
N GLU A 92 -4.28 -6.24 20.26
CA GLU A 92 -3.59 -7.50 19.90
C GLU A 92 -4.51 -8.72 19.79
N PRO A 93 -5.49 -8.98 20.69
CA PRO A 93 -6.42 -10.10 20.52
C PRO A 93 -7.20 -10.05 19.20
N PHE A 94 -7.61 -8.85 18.77
CA PHE A 94 -8.27 -8.65 17.48
C PHE A 94 -7.32 -8.90 16.30
N LEU A 95 -6.06 -8.45 16.43
CA LEU A 95 -5.03 -8.70 15.41
C LEU A 95 -4.70 -10.19 15.29
N ASP A 96 -4.64 -10.92 16.41
CA ASP A 96 -4.41 -12.37 16.41
C ASP A 96 -5.57 -13.13 15.76
N GLU A 97 -6.81 -12.75 16.06
CA GLU A 97 -7.99 -13.31 15.38
C GLU A 97 -7.93 -13.03 13.87
N LEU A 98 -7.58 -11.81 13.48
CA LEU A 98 -7.44 -11.42 12.08
C LEU A 98 -6.35 -12.23 11.37
N ARG A 99 -5.17 -12.37 11.99
CA ARG A 99 -4.06 -13.19 11.47
C ARG A 99 -4.50 -14.65 11.29
N ALA A 100 -5.20 -15.22 12.26
CA ALA A 100 -5.69 -16.60 12.19
C ALA A 100 -6.71 -16.80 11.06
N ARG A 101 -7.65 -15.86 10.88
CA ARG A 101 -8.66 -15.90 9.82
C ARG A 101 -8.08 -15.74 8.41
N LEU A 102 -6.95 -15.02 8.29
CA LEU A 102 -6.30 -14.74 7.01
C LEU A 102 -5.11 -15.66 6.70
N ALA A 103 -4.78 -16.61 7.60
CA ALA A 103 -3.59 -17.45 7.49
C ALA A 103 -3.48 -18.22 6.16
N SER A 104 -4.61 -18.56 5.53
CA SER A 104 -4.63 -19.31 4.27
C SER A 104 -4.30 -18.48 3.02
N ILE A 105 -4.25 -17.15 3.13
CA ILE A 105 -4.02 -16.26 1.97
C ILE A 105 -2.62 -16.47 1.42
N ASP A 106 -1.61 -16.54 2.29
CA ASP A 106 -0.21 -16.76 1.89
C ASP A 106 -0.06 -18.04 1.08
N ASP A 107 -0.57 -19.16 1.61
CA ASP A 107 -0.45 -20.45 0.93
C ASP A 107 -1.22 -20.49 -0.38
N THR A 108 -2.34 -19.77 -0.46
CA THR A 108 -3.11 -19.64 -1.71
C THR A 108 -2.33 -18.85 -2.75
N TRP A 109 -1.75 -17.72 -2.36
CA TRP A 109 -0.93 -16.90 -3.25
C TRP A 109 0.32 -17.64 -3.72
N ILE A 110 0.99 -18.38 -2.83
CA ILE A 110 2.17 -19.20 -3.16
C ILE A 110 1.81 -20.27 -4.18
N ARG A 111 0.74 -21.04 -3.95
CA ARG A 111 0.30 -22.07 -4.90
C ARG A 111 0.00 -21.49 -6.28
N GLU A 112 -0.70 -20.36 -6.36
CA GLU A 112 -1.01 -19.71 -7.64
C GLU A 112 0.26 -19.17 -8.35
N THR A 113 1.22 -18.69 -7.57
CA THR A 113 2.50 -18.21 -8.09
C THR A 113 3.36 -19.36 -8.61
N ASP A 114 3.42 -20.47 -7.88
CA ASP A 114 4.13 -21.69 -8.30
C ASP A 114 3.52 -22.28 -9.59
N ARG A 115 2.19 -22.26 -9.73
CA ARG A 115 1.50 -22.68 -10.97
C ARG A 115 1.89 -21.84 -12.18
N ARG A 116 2.38 -20.62 -11.97
CA ARG A 116 2.87 -19.71 -13.03
C ARG A 116 4.38 -19.84 -13.27
N GLY A 117 5.05 -20.80 -12.62
CA GLY A 117 6.47 -21.07 -12.80
C GLY A 117 7.40 -20.13 -12.02
N VAL A 118 6.87 -19.39 -11.04
CA VAL A 118 7.66 -18.52 -10.14
C VAL A 118 7.69 -19.16 -8.76
N ASN A 119 8.84 -19.15 -8.08
CA ASN A 119 8.94 -19.62 -6.69
C ASN A 119 8.19 -18.66 -5.76
N GLY A 120 6.95 -19.01 -5.40
CA GLY A 120 6.08 -18.17 -4.60
C GLY A 120 6.65 -17.91 -3.21
N ARG A 121 7.14 -18.94 -2.51
CA ARG A 121 7.72 -18.77 -1.17
C ARG A 121 8.85 -17.75 -1.17
N ALA A 122 9.80 -17.91 -2.09
CA ALA A 122 10.94 -17.00 -2.19
C ALA A 122 10.53 -15.56 -2.54
N ALA A 123 9.54 -15.38 -3.44
CA ALA A 123 9.04 -14.07 -3.81
C ALA A 123 8.34 -13.35 -2.64
N LEU A 124 7.51 -14.07 -1.88
CA LEU A 124 6.81 -13.51 -0.72
C LEU A 124 7.80 -13.13 0.41
N ASP A 125 8.78 -14.00 0.67
CA ASP A 125 9.80 -13.76 1.69
C ASP A 125 10.68 -12.56 1.33
N TYR A 126 11.06 -12.44 0.05
CA TYR A 126 11.77 -11.27 -0.47
C TYR A 126 10.95 -9.99 -0.27
N PHE A 127 9.69 -9.97 -0.72
CA PHE A 127 8.81 -8.82 -0.57
C PHE A 127 8.68 -8.36 0.89
N ARG A 128 8.43 -9.30 1.81
CA ARG A 128 8.27 -8.99 3.24
C ARG A 128 9.55 -8.47 3.87
N THR A 129 10.69 -9.02 3.47
CA THR A 129 12.01 -8.57 3.95
C THR A 129 12.30 -7.15 3.48
N GLU A 130 12.05 -6.89 2.21
CA GLU A 130 12.29 -5.58 1.61
C GLU A 130 11.33 -4.51 2.16
N ALA A 131 10.05 -4.84 2.32
CA ALA A 131 9.08 -3.94 2.94
C ALA A 131 9.49 -3.53 4.35
N ARG A 132 10.00 -4.47 5.17
CA ARG A 132 10.53 -4.16 6.51
C ARG A 132 11.78 -3.28 6.43
N ARG A 133 12.72 -3.60 5.54
CA ARG A 133 13.95 -2.82 5.34
C ARG A 133 13.64 -1.36 5.00
N ILE A 134 12.70 -1.15 4.08
CA ILE A 134 12.26 0.19 3.67
C ILE A 134 11.54 0.89 4.82
N ALA A 135 10.59 0.24 5.50
CA ALA A 135 9.86 0.83 6.63
C ALA A 135 10.82 1.31 7.74
N THR A 136 11.77 0.48 8.16
CA THR A 136 12.78 0.88 9.15
C THR A 136 13.65 2.04 8.68
N SER A 137 14.01 2.08 7.39
CA SER A 137 14.81 3.19 6.86
C SER A 137 14.08 4.53 6.92
N LEU A 138 12.75 4.53 6.78
CA LEU A 138 11.92 5.73 6.86
C LEU A 138 11.77 6.22 8.31
N GLU A 139 11.63 5.31 9.27
CA GLU A 139 11.57 5.63 10.71
C GLU A 139 12.88 6.25 11.22
N THR A 140 14.02 5.89 10.64
CA THR A 140 15.33 6.47 11.03
C THR A 140 15.64 7.84 10.43
N LEU A 141 14.82 8.31 9.49
CA LEU A 141 15.00 9.60 8.78
C LEU A 141 14.08 10.71 9.31
N GLU A 142 13.18 10.40 10.25
CA GLU A 142 12.31 11.34 10.99
C GLU A 142 12.81 11.55 12.42
#